data_AF-A0A8H6HGN7-F1
#
_entry.id   AF-A0A8H6HGN7-F1
#
_cell.length_a   1.000
_cell.length_b   1.000
_cell.length_c   1.000
_cell.angle_alpha   90.00
_cell.angle_beta   90.00
_cell.angle_gamma   90.00
#
_symmetry.space_group_name_H-M   'P 1'
#
loop_
_entity.id
_entity.type
_entity.pdbx_description
1 polymer ?
#
loop_
_entity_poly.entity_id
_entity_poly.type
_entity_poly.pdbx_seq_one_letter_code
_entity_poly.pdbx_strand_id
1 'polypeptide(L)'
;MAKEGQAIRVLGAWVGNRVNELDIWTPTLEVLENKVNFWLKSNPSLEGRSYISKMEPGGRTQYKTMVQGMSQKTEKDIQKIIKRIMWDDQTPKVNHETTILPYELGGKKTLDLPTRNKSIYMKRLQKYIRTGPNRPLWAYPADKLIANDIPKSYNVTDLDTATNTLLQTWSTRKLGSASTLPLSLFKMLEVGRVFNVTFAPPIVPNKIKDTLPLWFHPGRKPGAYAMNNGDLAECLRDVHRVLTVGD
;
A
#
# COMPACT_ATOMS: atom_id res chain seq x y z
N MET A 1 13.79 3.67 -21.71
CA MET A 1 12.72 3.02 -20.92
C MET A 1 13.01 1.52 -20.87
N ALA A 2 12.67 0.83 -19.78
CA ALA A 2 12.86 -0.62 -19.68
C ALA A 2 11.93 -1.34 -20.69
N LYS A 3 12.39 -2.43 -21.32
CA LYS A 3 11.55 -3.28 -22.17
C LYS A 3 10.57 -4.11 -21.31
N GLU A 4 9.51 -4.65 -21.91
CA GLU A 4 8.57 -5.53 -21.20
C GLU A 4 9.32 -6.74 -20.59
N GLY A 5 9.01 -7.07 -19.33
CA GLY A 5 9.71 -8.12 -18.57
C GLY A 5 11.11 -7.74 -18.07
N GLN A 6 11.65 -6.57 -18.43
CA GLN A 6 12.93 -6.09 -17.92
C GLN A 6 12.73 -5.15 -16.74
N ALA A 7 13.52 -5.36 -15.68
CA ALA A 7 13.56 -4.49 -14.52
C ALA A 7 14.82 -3.62 -14.57
N ILE A 8 14.65 -2.30 -14.43
CA ILE A 8 15.77 -1.37 -14.20
C ILE A 8 15.81 -0.99 -12.73
N ARG A 9 17.03 -0.86 -12.17
CA ARG A 9 17.21 -0.43 -10.79
C ARG A 9 17.36 1.10 -10.74
N VAL A 10 16.46 1.75 -10.01
CA VAL A 10 16.45 3.21 -9.82
C VAL A 10 16.31 3.49 -8.33
N LEU A 11 17.28 4.21 -7.74
CA LEU A 11 17.32 4.57 -6.32
C LEU A 11 17.11 3.37 -5.37
N GLY A 12 17.61 2.19 -5.76
CA GLY A 12 17.49 0.96 -4.97
C GLY A 12 16.16 0.22 -5.13
N ALA A 13 15.18 0.78 -5.84
CA ALA A 13 13.96 0.11 -6.27
C ALA A 13 14.15 -0.49 -7.67
N TRP A 14 13.46 -1.60 -7.94
CA TRP A 14 13.31 -2.17 -9.28
C TRP A 14 12.02 -1.67 -9.92
N VAL A 15 12.14 -1.11 -11.11
CA VAL A 15 11.07 -0.55 -11.91
C VAL A 15 11.01 -1.32 -13.23
N GLY A 16 9.85 -1.86 -13.56
CA GLY A 16 9.63 -2.60 -14.80
C GLY A 16 8.20 -3.15 -14.85
N ASN A 17 7.72 -3.48 -16.04
CA ASN A 17 6.42 -4.14 -16.20
C ASN A 17 6.57 -5.65 -16.01
N ARG A 18 5.67 -6.28 -15.24
CA ARG A 18 5.63 -7.73 -14.96
C ARG A 18 6.94 -8.31 -14.39
N VAL A 19 7.58 -7.57 -13.49
CA VAL A 19 8.81 -8.03 -12.81
C VAL A 19 8.47 -9.05 -11.72
N ASN A 20 9.25 -10.12 -11.62
CA ASN A 20 9.13 -11.09 -10.53
C ASN A 20 9.54 -10.46 -9.19
N GLU A 21 8.59 -10.36 -8.26
CA GLU A 21 8.80 -9.72 -6.97
C GLU A 21 9.72 -10.50 -6.01
N LEU A 22 9.86 -11.82 -6.22
CA LEU A 22 10.71 -12.64 -5.36
C LEU A 22 12.19 -12.33 -5.58
N ASP A 23 12.61 -12.15 -6.83
CA ASP A 23 14.00 -11.85 -7.20
C ASP A 23 14.47 -10.50 -6.62
N ILE A 24 13.51 -9.61 -6.36
CA ILE A 24 13.77 -8.30 -5.77
C ILE A 24 14.27 -8.42 -4.33
N TRP A 25 13.65 -9.28 -3.50
CA TRP A 25 13.90 -9.31 -2.05
C TRP A 25 15.06 -10.22 -1.64
N THR A 26 15.43 -11.20 -2.46
CA THR A 26 16.51 -12.17 -2.16
C THR A 26 17.81 -11.51 -1.69
N PRO A 27 18.38 -10.51 -2.41
CA PRO A 27 19.64 -9.89 -1.96
C PRO A 27 19.50 -9.15 -0.63
N THR A 28 18.31 -8.65 -0.31
CA THR A 28 18.04 -7.98 0.97
C THR A 28 17.99 -8.98 2.12
N LEU A 29 17.40 -10.15 1.88
CA LEU A 29 17.36 -11.23 2.86
C LEU A 29 18.76 -11.76 3.15
N GLU A 30 19.59 -12.00 2.13
CA GLU A 30 20.98 -12.43 2.30
C GLU A 30 21.82 -11.43 3.11
N VAL A 31 21.70 -10.13 2.83
CA VAL A 31 22.39 -9.09 3.59
C VAL A 31 21.90 -9.04 5.04
N LEU A 32 20.59 -9.17 5.26
CA LEU A 32 20.03 -9.22 6.61
C LEU A 32 20.57 -10.42 7.39
N GLU A 33 20.57 -11.60 6.79
CA GLU A 33 21.11 -12.84 7.33
C GLU A 33 22.57 -12.67 7.78
N ASN A 34 23.42 -12.15 6.90
CA ASN A 34 24.84 -11.90 7.19
C ASN A 34 25.04 -10.89 8.33
N LYS A 35 24.24 -9.81 8.37
CA LYS A 35 24.33 -8.80 9.43
C LYS A 35 23.83 -9.33 10.77
N VAL A 36 22.77 -10.11 10.79
CA VAL A 36 22.28 -10.75 12.01
C VAL A 36 23.31 -11.71 12.57
N ASN A 37 23.95 -12.53 11.73
CA ASN A 37 25.02 -13.43 12.16
C ASN A 37 26.22 -12.65 12.72
N PHE A 38 26.54 -11.49 12.16
CA PHE A 38 27.58 -10.62 12.71
C PHE A 38 27.20 -10.08 14.09
N TRP A 39 26.00 -9.54 14.25
CA TRP A 39 25.55 -8.97 15.53
C TRP A 39 25.39 -10.01 16.64
N LEU A 40 24.95 -11.23 16.33
CA LEU A 40 24.77 -12.27 17.35
C LEU A 40 26.11 -12.77 17.93
N LYS A 41 27.22 -12.66 17.20
CA LYS A 41 28.57 -12.99 17.72
C LYS A 41 29.00 -12.16 18.93
N SER A 42 28.42 -10.96 19.12
CA SER A 42 28.74 -10.13 20.28
C SER A 42 27.95 -10.52 21.54
N ASN A 43 27.17 -11.59 21.49
CA ASN A 43 26.29 -12.06 22.58
C ASN A 43 25.44 -10.95 23.21
N PRO A 44 24.65 -10.20 22.41
CA PRO A 44 23.85 -9.09 22.91
C PRO A 44 22.80 -9.57 23.91
N SER A 45 22.50 -8.73 24.91
CA SER A 45 21.38 -8.95 25.83
C SER A 45 20.04 -8.99 25.09
N LEU A 46 18.96 -9.40 25.77
CA LEU A 46 17.62 -9.43 25.18
C LEU A 46 17.16 -8.04 24.73
N GLU A 47 17.52 -7.00 25.48
CA GLU A 47 17.28 -5.61 25.12
C GLU A 47 18.10 -5.22 23.87
N GLY A 48 19.38 -5.59 23.83
CA GLY A 48 20.24 -5.39 22.67
C GLY A 48 19.66 -6.04 21.40
N ARG A 49 19.17 -7.28 21.53
CA ARG A 49 18.49 -8.02 20.45
C ARG A 49 17.22 -7.30 19.97
N SER A 50 16.42 -6.76 20.89
CA SER A 50 15.26 -5.95 20.53
C SER A 50 15.65 -4.71 19.72
N TYR A 51 16.72 -4.00 20.09
CA TYR A 51 17.25 -2.88 19.30
C TYR A 51 17.76 -3.32 17.93
N ILE A 52 18.49 -4.43 17.85
CA ILE A 52 18.97 -5.01 16.58
C ILE A 52 17.78 -5.32 15.66
N SER A 53 16.68 -5.88 16.19
CA SER A 53 15.47 -6.17 15.40
C SER A 53 14.90 -4.93 14.70
N LYS A 54 14.96 -3.76 15.34
CA LYS A 54 14.50 -2.49 14.79
C LYS A 54 15.51 -1.86 13.84
N MET A 55 16.79 -1.90 14.19
CA MET A 55 17.84 -1.27 13.40
C MET A 55 18.05 -2.00 12.08
N GLU A 56 18.21 -3.33 12.13
CA GLU A 56 18.58 -4.13 10.98
C GLU A 56 17.35 -4.50 10.12
N PRO A 57 16.47 -5.45 10.52
CA PRO A 57 15.23 -5.70 9.77
C PRO A 57 14.37 -4.44 9.60
N GLY A 58 14.22 -3.65 10.66
CA GLY A 58 13.37 -2.46 10.65
C GLY A 58 13.87 -1.37 9.70
N GLY A 59 15.09 -0.87 9.91
CA GLY A 59 15.67 0.20 9.09
C GLY A 59 15.88 -0.21 7.63
N ARG A 60 16.42 -1.41 7.40
CA ARG A 60 16.85 -1.86 6.06
C ARG A 60 15.69 -2.14 5.11
N THR A 61 14.53 -2.56 5.64
CA THR A 61 13.38 -2.94 4.80
C THR A 61 12.34 -1.83 4.63
N GLN A 62 12.33 -0.81 5.49
CA GLN A 62 11.29 0.23 5.54
C GLN A 62 11.08 0.95 4.19
N TYR A 63 12.17 1.45 3.58
CA TYR A 63 12.07 2.16 2.30
C TYR A 63 11.55 1.24 1.19
N LYS A 64 12.09 0.03 1.11
CA LYS A 64 11.75 -0.94 0.06
C LYS A 64 10.31 -1.44 0.16
N THR A 65 9.82 -1.67 1.38
CA THR A 65 8.40 -1.93 1.64
C THR A 65 7.53 -0.81 1.10
N MET A 66 7.92 0.45 1.34
CA MET A 66 7.15 1.59 0.86
C MET A 66 7.05 1.58 -0.67
N VAL A 67 8.18 1.48 -1.38
CA VAL A 67 8.22 1.69 -2.83
C VAL A 67 7.73 0.49 -3.64
N GLN A 68 8.08 -0.72 -3.25
CA GLN A 68 7.83 -1.95 -4.03
C GLN A 68 6.75 -2.85 -3.42
N GLY A 69 6.48 -2.68 -2.13
CA GLY A 69 5.62 -3.58 -1.39
C GLY A 69 6.41 -4.80 -0.88
N MET A 70 5.86 -5.44 0.15
CA MET A 70 6.40 -6.64 0.76
C MET A 70 5.34 -7.75 0.66
N SER A 71 5.71 -8.84 -0.01
CA SER A 71 4.83 -10.01 -0.12
C SER A 71 4.68 -10.69 1.24
N GLN A 72 3.60 -11.45 1.45
CA GLN A 72 3.39 -12.18 2.70
C GLN A 72 4.50 -13.21 2.95
N LYS A 73 5.07 -13.81 1.89
CA LYS A 73 6.19 -14.74 2.00
C LYS A 73 7.43 -14.02 2.56
N THR A 74 7.81 -12.91 1.93
CA THR A 74 8.95 -12.08 2.37
C THR A 74 8.76 -11.58 3.80
N GLU A 75 7.55 -11.14 4.15
CA GLU A 75 7.23 -10.69 5.50
C GLU A 75 7.44 -11.81 6.53
N LYS A 76 6.97 -13.03 6.24
CA LYS A 76 7.19 -14.21 7.09
C LYS A 76 8.67 -14.56 7.21
N ASP A 77 9.44 -14.47 6.14
CA ASP A 77 10.87 -14.77 6.18
C ASP A 77 11.63 -13.74 7.04
N ILE A 78 11.30 -12.46 6.96
CA ILE A 78 11.88 -11.44 7.85
C ILE A 78 11.42 -11.64 9.30
N GLN A 79 10.17 -12.06 9.54
CA GLN A 79 9.72 -12.41 10.90
C GLN A 79 10.52 -13.58 11.49
N LYS A 80 10.90 -14.59 10.69
CA LYS A 80 11.81 -15.65 11.13
C LYS A 80 13.17 -15.09 11.53
N ILE A 81 13.72 -14.16 10.74
CA ILE A 81 14.97 -13.46 11.08
C ILE A 81 14.83 -12.69 12.40
N ILE A 82 13.73 -11.95 12.60
CA ILE A 82 13.45 -11.23 13.86
C ILE A 82 13.38 -12.21 15.04
N LYS A 83 12.69 -13.34 14.87
CA LYS A 83 12.64 -14.40 15.88
C LYS A 83 14.04 -14.94 16.21
N ARG A 84 14.88 -15.17 15.19
CA ARG A 84 16.27 -15.58 15.40
C ARG A 84 17.07 -14.52 16.14
N ILE A 85 16.92 -13.23 15.81
CA ILE A 85 17.60 -12.16 16.55
C ILE A 85 17.24 -12.21 18.04
N MET A 86 15.96 -12.42 18.38
CA MET A 86 15.51 -12.42 19.76
C MET A 86 16.01 -13.63 20.55
N TRP A 87 15.98 -14.81 19.93
CA TRP A 87 16.20 -16.07 20.65
C TRP A 87 17.50 -16.78 20.31
N ASP A 88 18.25 -16.32 19.31
CA ASP A 88 19.56 -16.86 18.91
C ASP A 88 19.53 -18.38 18.73
N ASP A 89 18.59 -18.80 17.90
CA ASP A 89 18.22 -20.20 17.61
C ASP A 89 17.77 -21.04 18.82
N GLN A 90 17.64 -20.45 20.01
CA GLN A 90 17.04 -21.09 21.17
C GLN A 90 15.51 -21.11 21.10
N THR A 91 14.90 -22.01 21.86
CA THR A 91 13.44 -22.07 22.02
C THR A 91 12.94 -20.77 22.67
N PRO A 92 11.96 -20.07 22.04
CA PRO A 92 11.35 -18.88 22.63
C PRO A 92 10.75 -19.19 24.00
N LYS A 93 11.15 -18.43 25.01
CA LYS A 93 10.58 -18.54 26.37
C LYS A 93 9.29 -17.74 26.52
N VAL A 94 9.07 -16.78 25.63
CA VAL A 94 7.92 -15.88 25.62
C VAL A 94 7.39 -15.83 24.19
N ASN A 95 6.06 -15.75 24.05
CA ASN A 95 5.43 -15.62 22.74
C ASN A 95 5.75 -14.27 22.08
N HIS A 96 5.57 -14.20 20.77
CA HIS A 96 5.92 -13.02 19.99
C HIS A 96 5.05 -11.81 20.37
N GLU A 97 3.76 -12.04 20.61
CA GLU A 97 2.78 -11.02 20.98
C GLU A 97 3.21 -10.24 22.22
N THR A 98 3.72 -10.94 23.25
CA THR A 98 4.21 -10.29 24.48
C THR A 98 5.52 -9.54 24.23
N THR A 99 6.44 -10.09 23.42
CA THR A 99 7.74 -9.41 23.18
C THR A 99 7.61 -8.05 22.50
N ILE A 100 6.57 -7.85 21.69
CA ILE A 100 6.27 -6.57 21.03
C ILE A 100 5.82 -5.50 22.03
N LEU A 101 5.20 -5.89 23.14
CA LEU A 101 4.57 -4.96 24.07
C LEU A 101 5.58 -3.97 24.69
N PRO A 102 5.08 -2.83 25.19
CA PRO A 102 5.85 -1.91 26.01
C PRO A 102 6.45 -2.57 27.27
N TYR A 103 7.49 -1.95 27.84
CA TYR A 103 8.19 -2.49 29.02
C TYR A 103 7.28 -2.54 30.25
N GLU A 104 6.38 -1.57 30.31
CA GLU A 104 5.37 -1.36 31.34
C GLU A 104 4.37 -2.54 31.40
N LEU A 105 4.22 -3.28 30.29
CA LEU A 105 3.38 -4.48 30.18
C LEU A 105 4.21 -5.78 30.14
N GLY A 106 5.48 -5.72 30.55
CA GLY A 106 6.39 -6.87 30.56
C GLY A 106 6.97 -7.26 29.19
N GLY A 107 6.73 -6.46 28.16
CA GLY A 107 7.28 -6.68 26.83
C GLY A 107 8.72 -6.16 26.67
N LYS A 108 9.29 -6.35 25.47
CA LYS A 108 10.64 -5.90 25.13
C LYS A 108 10.66 -4.88 23.99
N LYS A 109 9.49 -4.36 23.62
CA LYS A 109 9.31 -3.45 22.48
C LYS A 109 9.92 -4.01 21.20
N THR A 110 9.90 -5.33 20.96
CA THR A 110 10.46 -5.94 19.75
C THR A 110 9.75 -5.40 18.50
N LEU A 111 10.43 -5.39 17.35
CA LEU A 111 9.83 -4.93 16.10
C LEU A 111 8.60 -5.77 15.70
N ASP A 112 7.43 -5.14 15.68
CA ASP A 112 6.22 -5.65 15.02
C ASP A 112 6.25 -5.29 13.53
N LEU A 113 6.75 -6.23 12.72
CA LEU A 113 6.91 -6.04 11.27
C LEU A 113 5.57 -5.84 10.54
N PRO A 114 4.52 -6.67 10.75
CA PRO A 114 3.19 -6.44 10.17
C PRO A 114 2.61 -5.05 10.47
N THR A 115 2.62 -4.62 11.73
CA THR A 115 2.05 -3.34 12.13
C THR A 115 2.85 -2.17 11.56
N ARG A 116 4.18 -2.28 11.52
CA ARG A 116 5.04 -1.31 10.85
C ARG A 116 4.73 -1.23 9.35
N ASN A 117 4.59 -2.36 8.66
CA ASN A 117 4.27 -2.40 7.23
C ASN A 117 2.92 -1.73 6.95
N LYS A 118 1.87 -2.03 7.73
CA LYS A 118 0.57 -1.35 7.64
C LYS A 118 0.71 0.16 7.82
N SER A 119 1.53 0.61 8.78
CA SER A 119 1.78 2.02 9.04
C SER A 119 2.50 2.72 7.87
N ILE A 120 3.47 2.06 7.24
CA ILE A 120 4.16 2.56 6.04
C ILE A 120 3.15 2.81 4.91
N TYR A 121 2.29 1.81 4.63
CA TYR A 121 1.28 1.93 3.58
C TYR A 121 0.21 2.98 3.93
N MET A 122 -0.18 3.11 5.20
CA MET A 122 -1.08 4.16 5.66
C MET A 122 -0.49 5.56 5.44
N LYS A 123 0.80 5.75 5.76
CA LYS A 123 1.49 7.02 5.46
C LYS A 123 1.59 7.30 3.96
N ARG A 124 1.74 6.27 3.14
CA ARG A 124 1.72 6.41 1.68
C ARG A 124 0.32 6.79 1.18
N LEU A 125 -0.74 6.17 1.71
CA LEU A 125 -2.13 6.51 1.42
C LEU A 125 -2.43 7.97 1.80
N GLN A 126 -2.00 8.40 2.99
CA GLN A 126 -2.13 9.79 3.41
C GLN A 126 -1.49 10.78 2.42
N LYS A 127 -0.37 10.43 1.79
CA LYS A 127 0.25 11.25 0.74
C LYS A 127 -0.53 11.18 -0.58
N TYR A 128 -1.05 10.01 -0.93
CA TYR A 128 -1.84 9.78 -2.14
C TYR A 128 -3.12 10.61 -2.18
N ILE A 129 -3.83 10.70 -1.05
CA ILE A 129 -5.12 11.42 -0.98
C ILE A 129 -5.00 12.94 -1.02
N ARG A 130 -3.78 13.50 -1.00
CA ARG A 130 -3.57 14.95 -1.07
C ARG A 130 -3.98 15.48 -2.45
N THR A 131 -4.69 16.59 -2.46
CA THR A 131 -5.12 17.29 -3.68
C THR A 131 -4.38 18.63 -3.82
N GLY A 132 -4.50 19.26 -5.00
CA GLY A 132 -3.90 20.57 -5.27
C GLY A 132 -2.38 20.57 -5.37
N PRO A 133 -1.70 21.69 -5.04
CA PRO A 133 -0.26 21.87 -5.27
C PRO A 133 0.62 20.93 -4.44
N ASN A 134 0.08 20.34 -3.38
CA ASN A 134 0.77 19.40 -2.50
C ASN A 134 0.60 17.93 -2.92
N ARG A 135 -0.06 17.66 -4.05
CA ARG A 135 -0.24 16.31 -4.57
C ARG A 135 1.10 15.78 -5.11
N PRO A 136 1.56 14.61 -4.68
CA PRO A 136 2.84 14.10 -5.12
C PRO A 136 2.81 13.64 -6.59
N LEU A 137 3.88 13.89 -7.35
CA LEU A 137 3.96 13.58 -8.78
C LEU A 137 3.73 12.09 -9.11
N TRP A 138 4.07 11.18 -8.19
CA TRP A 138 3.83 9.74 -8.41
C TRP A 138 2.35 9.35 -8.32
N ALA A 139 1.48 10.20 -7.75
CA ALA A 139 0.05 9.91 -7.65
C ALA A 139 -0.62 9.91 -9.02
N TYR A 140 -0.24 10.81 -9.94
CA TYR A 140 -0.82 10.90 -11.28
C TYR A 140 -0.69 9.60 -12.10
N PRO A 141 0.52 8.99 -12.25
CA PRO A 141 0.61 7.70 -12.90
C PRO A 141 -0.03 6.57 -12.06
N ALA A 142 -0.05 6.68 -10.72
CA ALA A 142 -0.73 5.69 -9.88
C ALA A 142 -2.25 5.69 -10.10
N ASP A 143 -2.88 6.85 -10.29
CA ASP A 143 -4.31 6.97 -10.61
C ASP A 143 -4.64 6.18 -11.88
N LYS A 144 -3.81 6.35 -12.93
CA LYS A 144 -3.99 5.61 -14.19
C LYS A 144 -3.78 4.10 -14.02
N LEU A 145 -2.80 3.66 -13.25
CA LEU A 145 -2.61 2.23 -12.96
C LEU A 145 -3.80 1.65 -12.18
N ILE A 146 -4.32 2.40 -11.20
CA ILE A 146 -5.48 2.01 -10.40
C ILE A 146 -6.74 1.92 -11.26
N ALA A 147 -6.96 2.90 -12.14
CA ALA A 147 -8.10 2.93 -13.06
C ALA A 147 -8.07 1.74 -14.04
N ASN A 148 -6.89 1.40 -14.59
CA ASN A 148 -6.72 0.23 -15.44
C ASN A 148 -6.98 -1.10 -14.71
N ASP A 149 -6.85 -1.12 -13.38
CA ASP A 149 -7.10 -2.32 -12.57
C ASP A 149 -8.57 -2.49 -12.12
N ILE A 150 -9.49 -1.68 -12.66
CA ILE A 150 -10.92 -1.79 -12.34
C ILE A 150 -11.54 -3.06 -12.97
N PRO A 151 -12.26 -3.90 -12.20
CA PRO A 151 -13.05 -5.00 -12.74
C PRO A 151 -14.13 -4.54 -13.72
N LYS A 152 -14.34 -5.30 -14.79
CA LYS A 152 -15.39 -5.02 -15.80
C LYS A 152 -16.79 -4.94 -15.19
N SER A 153 -17.04 -5.61 -14.06
CA SER A 153 -18.33 -5.59 -13.34
C SER A 153 -18.76 -4.20 -12.87
N TYR A 154 -17.84 -3.24 -12.73
CA TYR A 154 -18.19 -1.86 -12.41
C TYR A 154 -18.71 -1.07 -13.60
N ASN A 155 -18.62 -1.60 -14.83
CA ASN A 155 -19.05 -0.95 -16.06
C ASN A 155 -18.46 0.47 -16.21
N VAL A 156 -17.19 0.65 -15.85
CA VAL A 156 -16.44 1.88 -16.15
C VAL A 156 -15.99 1.78 -17.61
N THR A 157 -16.66 2.51 -18.49
CA THR A 157 -16.40 2.54 -19.94
C THR A 157 -15.29 3.53 -20.29
N ASP A 158 -15.37 4.73 -19.73
CA ASP A 158 -14.36 5.77 -19.83
C ASP A 158 -13.50 5.84 -18.55
N LEU A 159 -12.21 5.57 -18.69
CA LEU A 159 -11.25 5.59 -17.59
C LEU A 159 -10.92 7.00 -17.09
N ASP A 160 -11.20 8.05 -17.86
CA ASP A 160 -11.00 9.43 -17.39
C ASP A 160 -12.01 9.83 -16.31
N THR A 161 -13.16 9.13 -16.25
CA THR A 161 -14.10 9.25 -15.13
C THR A 161 -13.61 8.61 -13.83
N ALA A 162 -12.66 7.68 -13.91
CA ALA A 162 -12.13 6.95 -12.76
C ALA A 162 -10.98 7.73 -12.11
N THR A 163 -11.34 8.74 -11.33
CA THR A 163 -10.40 9.68 -10.72
C THR A 163 -9.85 9.19 -9.38
N ASN A 164 -10.69 8.70 -8.47
CA ASN A 164 -10.25 8.30 -7.13
C ASN A 164 -11.18 7.25 -6.49
N THR A 165 -10.64 6.08 -6.18
CA THR A 165 -11.36 4.97 -5.53
C THR A 165 -11.92 5.29 -4.14
N LEU A 166 -11.44 6.33 -3.46
CA LEU A 166 -11.96 6.76 -2.15
C LEU A 166 -13.11 7.76 -2.24
N LEU A 167 -13.24 8.42 -3.40
CA LEU A 167 -14.29 9.41 -3.67
C LEU A 167 -15.34 8.86 -4.63
N GLN A 168 -15.23 7.59 -5.02
CA GLN A 168 -16.11 6.92 -5.97
C GLN A 168 -16.41 5.49 -5.49
N THR A 169 -17.42 4.88 -6.09
CA THR A 169 -17.98 3.58 -5.68
C THR A 169 -17.28 2.36 -6.29
N TRP A 170 -16.40 2.56 -7.27
CA TRP A 170 -15.64 1.48 -7.88
C TRP A 170 -14.39 1.12 -7.06
N SER A 171 -13.88 -0.10 -7.25
CA SER A 171 -12.67 -0.58 -6.60
C SER A 171 -11.80 -1.41 -7.54
N THR A 172 -10.52 -1.57 -7.19
CA THR A 172 -9.58 -2.41 -7.94
C THR A 172 -9.85 -3.91 -7.77
N ARG A 173 -9.30 -4.73 -8.65
CA ARG A 173 -9.28 -6.20 -8.48
C ARG A 173 -8.58 -6.59 -7.16
N LYS A 174 -8.92 -7.78 -6.66
CA LYS A 174 -8.16 -8.43 -5.58
C LYS A 174 -6.78 -8.84 -6.13
N LEU A 175 -5.77 -8.85 -5.26
CA LEU A 175 -4.44 -9.32 -5.63
C LEU A 175 -4.49 -10.77 -6.08
N GLY A 176 -3.85 -11.06 -7.21
CA GLY A 176 -3.84 -12.37 -7.85
C GLY A 176 -3.52 -12.23 -9.33
N SER A 177 -3.63 -13.32 -10.10
CA SER A 177 -3.31 -13.35 -11.54
C SER A 177 -4.12 -12.37 -12.39
N ALA A 178 -5.28 -11.94 -11.89
CA ALA A 178 -6.15 -11.00 -12.59
C ALA A 178 -5.80 -9.52 -12.37
N SER A 179 -5.04 -9.17 -11.32
CA SER A 179 -4.65 -7.79 -11.05
C SER A 179 -3.28 -7.50 -11.65
N THR A 180 -3.16 -6.35 -12.31
CA THR A 180 -1.89 -5.86 -12.86
C THR A 180 -1.28 -4.76 -11.98
N LEU A 181 -1.91 -4.48 -10.85
CA LEU A 181 -1.51 -3.39 -9.97
C LEU A 181 -0.21 -3.76 -9.24
N PRO A 182 0.80 -2.87 -9.22
CA PRO A 182 2.01 -3.09 -8.43
C PRO A 182 1.68 -3.34 -6.96
N LEU A 183 2.38 -4.29 -6.32
CA LEU A 183 2.07 -4.69 -4.94
C LEU A 183 2.07 -3.52 -3.95
N SER A 184 2.96 -2.53 -4.11
CA SER A 184 2.96 -1.34 -3.23
C SER A 184 1.66 -0.54 -3.29
N LEU A 185 1.08 -0.36 -4.48
CA LEU A 185 -0.21 0.31 -4.66
C LEU A 185 -1.35 -0.56 -4.15
N PHE A 186 -1.31 -1.87 -4.45
CA PHE A 186 -2.30 -2.79 -3.93
C PHE A 186 -2.34 -2.77 -2.39
N LYS A 187 -1.18 -2.89 -1.74
CA LYS A 187 -1.07 -2.87 -0.27
C LYS A 187 -1.49 -1.53 0.33
N MET A 188 -1.21 -0.42 -0.35
CA MET A 188 -1.73 0.90 0.04
C MET A 188 -3.26 0.93 0.06
N LEU A 189 -3.91 0.44 -1.00
CA LEU A 189 -5.38 0.40 -1.08
C LEU A 189 -5.99 -0.64 -0.11
N GLU A 190 -5.35 -1.80 0.05
CA GLU A 190 -5.75 -2.82 1.03
C GLU A 190 -5.77 -2.26 2.45
N VAL A 191 -4.72 -1.53 2.85
CA VAL A 191 -4.67 -0.87 4.16
C VAL A 191 -5.78 0.17 4.32
N GLY A 192 -6.06 0.96 3.27
CA GLY A 192 -7.20 1.89 3.29
C GLY A 192 -8.53 1.18 3.59
N ARG A 193 -8.78 0.02 2.97
CA ARG A 193 -9.98 -0.79 3.22
C ARG A 193 -10.01 -1.37 4.63
N VAL A 194 -8.90 -1.93 5.10
CA VAL A 194 -8.79 -2.53 6.44
C VAL A 194 -9.10 -1.51 7.55
N PHE A 195 -8.67 -0.27 7.38
CA PHE A 195 -8.92 0.81 8.34
C PHE A 195 -10.16 1.65 8.00
N ASN A 196 -10.98 1.20 7.04
CA ASN A 196 -12.19 1.90 6.59
C ASN A 196 -11.95 3.40 6.28
N VAL A 197 -10.90 3.70 5.54
CA VAL A 197 -10.62 5.05 5.06
C VAL A 197 -11.62 5.38 3.95
N THR A 198 -12.55 6.29 4.23
CA THR A 198 -13.63 6.70 3.31
C THR A 198 -13.88 8.20 3.42
N PHE A 199 -14.51 8.77 2.40
CA PHE A 199 -15.06 10.12 2.47
C PHE A 199 -16.34 10.14 3.30
N ALA A 200 -16.21 10.40 4.60
CA ALA A 200 -17.32 10.51 5.55
C ALA A 200 -17.27 11.81 6.39
N PRO A 201 -17.25 12.99 5.75
CA PRO A 201 -17.30 14.26 6.47
C PRO A 201 -18.65 14.48 7.16
N PRO A 202 -18.69 15.06 8.37
CA PRO A 202 -19.94 15.33 9.08
C PRO A 202 -20.79 16.41 8.38
N ILE A 203 -20.14 17.42 7.80
CA ILE A 203 -20.78 18.49 7.02
C ILE A 203 -19.86 18.81 5.84
N VAL A 204 -20.43 18.88 4.63
CA VAL A 204 -19.72 19.24 3.40
C VAL A 204 -20.23 20.58 2.88
N PRO A 205 -19.39 21.63 2.82
CA PRO A 205 -19.75 22.89 2.16
C PRO A 205 -20.07 22.67 0.68
N ASN A 206 -20.99 23.45 0.11
CA ASN A 206 -21.38 23.32 -1.31
C ASN A 206 -20.16 23.42 -2.24
N LYS A 207 -19.25 24.37 -1.97
CA LYS A 207 -17.99 24.50 -2.71
C LYS A 207 -17.16 23.20 -2.78
N ILE A 208 -17.23 22.35 -1.75
CA ILE A 208 -16.54 21.04 -1.76
C ILE A 208 -17.37 20.00 -2.52
N LYS A 209 -18.70 20.02 -2.37
CA LYS A 209 -19.60 19.13 -3.15
C LYS A 209 -19.40 19.32 -4.65
N ASP A 210 -19.29 20.57 -5.09
CA ASP A 210 -19.08 20.93 -6.50
C ASP A 210 -17.80 20.33 -7.07
N THR A 211 -16.79 20.09 -6.22
CA THR A 211 -15.51 19.46 -6.63
C THR A 211 -15.51 17.93 -6.60
N LEU A 212 -16.59 17.29 -6.11
CA LEU A 212 -16.66 15.84 -6.05
C LEU A 212 -16.85 15.23 -7.45
N PRO A 213 -16.34 14.01 -7.70
CA PRO A 213 -16.54 13.33 -8.97
C PRO A 213 -18.03 13.04 -9.20
N LEU A 214 -18.59 13.51 -10.32
CA LEU A 214 -19.99 13.26 -10.68
C LEU A 214 -20.23 11.76 -10.94
N TRP A 215 -19.31 11.14 -11.68
CA TRP A 215 -19.42 9.75 -12.10
C TRP A 215 -19.12 8.80 -10.94
N PHE A 216 -19.90 7.72 -10.83
CA PHE A 216 -19.73 6.71 -9.76
C PHE A 216 -19.76 7.30 -8.34
N HIS A 217 -20.50 8.39 -8.13
CA HIS A 217 -20.54 9.17 -6.90
C HIS A 217 -21.03 8.36 -5.66
N PRO A 218 -20.38 8.50 -4.48
CA PRO A 218 -20.66 7.71 -3.28
C PRO A 218 -21.98 8.08 -2.59
N GLY A 219 -22.45 9.32 -2.77
CA GLY A 219 -23.75 9.79 -2.24
C GLY A 219 -24.98 9.31 -3.01
N ARG A 220 -24.85 8.38 -3.96
CA ARG A 220 -25.99 7.85 -4.71
C ARG A 220 -26.92 7.08 -3.77
N LYS A 221 -28.23 7.35 -3.85
CA LYS A 221 -29.24 6.59 -3.09
C LYS A 221 -29.14 5.09 -3.42
N PRO A 222 -29.19 4.19 -2.43
CA PRO A 222 -29.29 2.76 -2.67
C PRO A 222 -30.47 2.44 -3.60
N GLY A 223 -30.26 1.60 -4.61
CA GLY A 223 -31.29 1.20 -5.58
C GLY A 223 -31.56 2.20 -6.72
N ALA A 224 -31.01 3.42 -6.69
CA ALA A 224 -31.14 4.34 -7.81
C ALA A 224 -30.27 3.88 -9.00
N TYR A 225 -30.82 3.96 -10.22
CA TYR A 225 -30.08 3.66 -11.45
C TYR A 225 -28.92 4.65 -11.62
N ALA A 226 -27.72 4.14 -11.94
CA ALA A 226 -26.59 5.01 -12.28
C ALA A 226 -26.68 5.39 -13.75
N MET A 227 -26.84 6.68 -14.03
CA MET A 227 -26.75 7.23 -15.38
C MET A 227 -25.27 7.39 -15.78
N ASN A 228 -24.47 6.34 -15.64
CA ASN A 228 -23.04 6.39 -15.95
C ASN A 228 -22.73 5.99 -17.40
N ASN A 229 -23.61 5.31 -18.14
CA ASN A 229 -23.27 4.71 -19.45
C ASN A 229 -24.38 4.81 -20.51
N GLY A 230 -25.29 5.78 -20.40
CA GLY A 230 -26.29 6.03 -21.46
C GLY A 230 -25.85 7.15 -22.40
N ASP A 231 -26.57 7.34 -23.51
CA ASP A 231 -26.25 8.34 -24.55
C ASP A 231 -26.06 9.76 -23.99
N LEU A 232 -26.93 10.17 -23.05
CA LEU A 232 -26.79 11.46 -22.36
C LEU A 232 -25.50 11.51 -21.54
N ALA A 233 -25.15 10.43 -20.85
CA ALA A 233 -23.95 10.35 -20.03
C ALA A 233 -22.68 10.39 -20.89
N GLU A 234 -22.69 9.70 -22.04
CA GLU A 234 -21.61 9.77 -23.03
C GLU A 234 -21.46 11.19 -23.59
N CYS A 235 -22.56 11.85 -23.97
CA CYS A 235 -22.52 13.24 -24.43
C CYS A 235 -21.94 14.19 -23.36
N LEU A 236 -22.39 14.06 -22.10
CA LEU A 236 -21.90 14.88 -20.99
C LEU A 236 -20.40 14.69 -20.74
N ARG A 237 -19.88 13.47 -20.90
CA ARG A 237 -18.44 13.20 -20.74
C ARG A 237 -17.62 13.61 -21.94
N ASP A 238 -17.98 13.12 -23.12
CA ASP A 238 -17.10 13.10 -24.27
C ASP A 238 -17.17 14.45 -25.01
N VAL A 239 -18.35 15.06 -25.03
CA VAL A 239 -18.60 16.36 -25.69
C VAL A 239 -18.46 17.51 -24.69
N HIS A 240 -19.17 17.44 -23.56
CA HIS A 240 -19.21 18.54 -22.59
C HIS A 240 -18.13 18.46 -21.50
N ARG A 241 -17.39 17.35 -21.40
CA ARG A 241 -16.30 17.16 -20.42
C ARG A 241 -16.71 17.41 -18.96
N VAL A 242 -17.96 17.08 -18.63
CA VAL A 242 -18.50 17.16 -17.27
C VAL A 242 -17.86 16.06 -16.44
N LEU A 243 -17.08 16.41 -15.42
CA LEU A 243 -16.37 15.46 -14.56
C LEU A 243 -16.74 15.60 -13.08
N THR A 244 -17.10 16.80 -12.67
CA THR A 244 -17.44 17.14 -11.29
C THR A 244 -18.93 17.49 -11.15
N VAL A 245 -19.43 17.53 -9.92
CA VAL A 245 -20.83 17.86 -9.64
C VAL A 245 -21.16 19.33 -9.97
N GLY A 246 -20.17 20.21 -9.99
CA GLY A 246 -20.34 21.65 -10.26
C GLY A 246 -20.15 22.08 -11.71
N ASP A 247 -19.77 21.18 -12.62
CA ASP A 247 -19.68 21.43 -14.07
C ASP A 247 -21.08 21.42 -14.71
#